data_AF-A0A1M4ZMA4-F1
#
_entry.id   AF-A0A1M4ZMA4-F1
#
_cell.length_a   1.000
_cell.length_b   1.000
_cell.length_c   1.000
_cell.angle_alpha   90.00
_cell.angle_beta   90.00
_cell.angle_gamma   90.00
#
_symmetry.space_group_name_H-M   'P 1'
#
loop_
_entity.id
_entity.type
_entity.pdbx_description
1 polymer ?
#
loop_
_entity_poly.entity_id
_entity_poly.type
_entity_poly.pdbx_seq_one_letter_code
_entity_poly.pdbx_strand_id
1 'polypeptide(L)'
;MAKCKNYHEAAIEGAKDGIFHGDHIHPTVMVWASLNNEKIGKLVEKVAEFDADYAEDLKEMLGDYDTDVEDVPIPFPFSFDTEEEFEFAEGLLKDIVTITEANAYSFIVEAMSVENEEDTVPSVFTECKEGKIYLTLFNWEYNKLDEEEYENTDEDIQSFRLDIF
;
A
#
# COMPACT_ATOMS: atom_id res chain seq x y z
N MET A 1 -1.79 19.70 2.34
CA MET A 1 -1.46 19.58 0.91
C MET A 1 -0.07 19.00 0.60
N ALA A 2 0.95 19.07 1.49
CA ALA A 2 2.28 18.46 1.25
C ALA A 2 2.41 16.98 1.69
N LYS A 3 1.41 16.39 2.38
CA LYS A 3 1.54 15.05 2.97
C LYS A 3 1.38 13.90 1.96
N CYS A 4 0.53 14.05 0.95
CA CYS A 4 0.19 12.94 0.06
C CYS A 4 1.37 12.48 -0.82
N LYS A 5 2.01 13.43 -1.52
CA LYS A 5 3.23 13.14 -2.30
C LYS A 5 4.36 12.60 -1.42
N ASN A 6 4.43 13.00 -0.16
CA ASN A 6 5.43 12.44 0.76
C ASN A 6 5.19 10.95 1.04
N TYR A 7 3.94 10.50 1.18
CA TYR A 7 3.65 9.05 1.29
C TYR A 7 4.05 8.31 0.02
N HIS A 8 3.80 8.90 -1.15
CA HIS A 8 4.19 8.31 -2.42
C HIS A 8 5.71 8.15 -2.54
N GLU A 9 6.48 9.20 -2.27
CA GLU A 9 7.95 9.13 -2.32
C GLU A 9 8.49 8.18 -1.24
N ALA A 10 7.90 8.17 -0.03
CA ALA A 10 8.29 7.23 1.02
C ALA A 10 7.98 5.76 0.63
N ALA A 11 6.87 5.50 -0.06
CA ALA A 11 6.54 4.19 -0.61
C ALA A 11 7.56 3.78 -1.68
N ILE A 12 7.99 4.70 -2.54
CA ILE A 12 9.03 4.45 -3.56
C ILE A 12 10.37 4.13 -2.90
N GLU A 13 10.76 4.86 -1.86
CA GLU A 13 11.98 4.59 -1.09
C GLU A 13 11.90 3.22 -0.41
N GLY A 14 10.80 2.90 0.27
CA GLY A 14 10.57 1.60 0.89
C GLY A 14 10.54 0.45 -0.11
N ALA A 15 9.96 0.65 -1.30
CA ALA A 15 9.90 -0.37 -2.34
C ALA A 15 11.30 -0.80 -2.80
N LYS A 16 12.22 0.16 -2.91
CA LYS A 16 13.62 -0.08 -3.30
C LYS A 16 14.44 -0.80 -2.24
N ASP A 17 14.04 -0.73 -0.97
CA ASP A 17 14.82 -1.27 0.16
C ASP A 17 14.48 -2.74 0.50
N GLY A 18 13.59 -3.39 -0.26
CA GLY A 18 13.35 -4.83 -0.09
C GLY A 18 12.12 -5.44 -0.77
N ILE A 19 11.25 -4.64 -1.40
CA ILE A 19 10.02 -5.15 -2.04
C ILE A 19 10.24 -5.46 -3.52
N PHE A 20 11.11 -4.70 -4.18
CA PHE A 20 11.52 -5.00 -5.53
C PHE A 20 12.63 -6.04 -5.55
N HIS A 21 12.35 -7.21 -6.14
CA HIS A 21 13.36 -8.18 -6.52
C HIS A 21 13.61 -8.07 -8.03
N GLY A 22 14.84 -8.33 -8.48
CA GLY A 22 15.26 -8.03 -9.86
C GLY A 22 14.51 -8.79 -10.96
N ASP A 23 13.64 -9.73 -10.59
CA ASP A 23 12.84 -10.57 -11.48
C ASP A 23 11.35 -10.67 -11.11
N HIS A 24 10.91 -10.12 -9.96
CA HIS A 24 9.50 -10.09 -9.54
C HIS A 24 9.26 -9.11 -8.38
N ILE A 25 7.99 -8.80 -8.12
CA ILE A 25 7.55 -8.00 -6.96
C ILE A 25 6.61 -8.84 -6.12
N HIS A 26 6.74 -8.75 -4.79
CA HIS A 26 5.69 -9.22 -3.89
C HIS A 26 4.62 -8.13 -3.74
N PRO A 27 3.40 -8.33 -4.26
CA PRO A 27 2.34 -7.32 -4.15
C PRO A 27 2.16 -6.91 -2.69
N THR A 28 2.25 -5.62 -2.42
CA THR A 28 2.19 -5.10 -1.05
C THR A 28 1.33 -3.86 -1.01
N VAL A 29 0.34 -3.84 -0.12
CA VAL A 29 -0.40 -2.62 0.23
C VAL A 29 0.21 -2.06 1.50
N MET A 30 0.65 -0.81 1.45
CA MET A 30 1.18 -0.08 2.59
C MET A 30 0.13 0.92 3.05
N VAL A 31 -0.40 0.75 4.26
CA VAL A 31 -1.37 1.68 4.86
C VAL A 31 -0.60 2.72 5.68
N TRP A 32 -0.88 4.00 5.43
CA TRP A 32 -0.24 5.12 6.13
C TRP A 32 -1.19 5.69 7.18
N ALA A 33 -0.87 5.52 8.46
CA ALA A 33 -1.76 5.95 9.53
C ALA A 33 -1.04 6.51 10.75
N SER A 34 -1.66 7.52 11.38
CA SER A 34 -1.30 7.96 12.73
C SER A 34 -1.94 6.99 13.74
N LEU A 35 -1.10 6.29 14.49
CA LEU A 35 -1.53 5.25 15.41
C LEU A 35 -1.51 5.72 16.87
N ASN A 36 -2.15 4.94 17.73
CA ASN A 36 -1.98 5.01 19.18
C ASN A 36 -2.19 3.61 19.74
N ASN A 37 -1.91 3.42 21.04
CA ASN A 37 -2.02 2.09 21.67
C ASN A 37 -3.41 1.43 21.51
N GLU A 38 -4.49 2.21 21.47
CA GLU A 38 -5.84 1.67 21.24
C GLU A 38 -6.01 1.16 19.81
N LYS A 39 -5.61 1.97 18.81
CA LYS A 39 -5.67 1.62 17.39
C LYS A 39 -4.78 0.42 17.08
N ILE A 40 -3.57 0.36 17.65
CA ILE A 40 -2.65 -0.77 17.50
C ILE A 40 -3.29 -2.05 18.03
N GLY A 41 -3.90 -2.01 19.22
CA GLY A 41 -4.58 -3.17 19.79
C GLY A 41 -5.68 -3.71 18.88
N LYS A 42 -6.55 -2.83 18.37
CA LYS A 42 -7.63 -3.21 17.45
C LYS A 42 -7.12 -3.72 16.11
N LEU A 43 -6.07 -3.10 15.57
CA LEU A 43 -5.43 -3.51 14.33
C LEU A 43 -4.86 -4.92 14.45
N VAL A 44 -4.08 -5.19 15.50
CA VAL A 44 -3.47 -6.50 15.73
C VAL A 44 -4.54 -7.56 15.96
N GLU A 45 -5.59 -7.25 16.74
CA GLU A 45 -6.72 -8.17 16.93
C GLU A 45 -7.39 -8.50 15.60
N LYS A 46 -7.60 -7.49 14.75
CA LYS A 46 -8.23 -7.68 13.45
C LYS A 46 -7.37 -8.54 12.50
N VAL A 47 -6.07 -8.27 12.44
CA VAL A 47 -5.13 -9.05 11.61
C VAL A 47 -5.05 -10.50 12.11
N ALA A 48 -5.10 -10.73 13.43
CA ALA A 48 -5.06 -12.07 14.01
C ALA A 48 -6.26 -12.95 13.65
N GLU A 49 -7.39 -12.36 13.21
CA GLU A 49 -8.53 -13.13 12.66
C GLU A 49 -8.17 -13.82 11.33
N PHE A 50 -7.16 -13.29 10.62
CA PHE A 50 -6.75 -13.69 9.28
C PHE A 50 -5.41 -14.44 9.32
N ASP A 51 -4.43 -13.86 9.99
CA ASP A 51 -3.09 -14.40 10.14
C ASP A 51 -2.54 -14.04 11.53
N ALA A 52 -2.56 -15.03 12.42
CA ALA A 52 -2.11 -14.86 13.80
C ALA A 52 -0.59 -14.67 13.90
N ASP A 53 0.18 -15.34 13.05
CA ASP A 53 1.64 -15.23 13.06
C ASP A 53 2.04 -13.83 12.58
N TYR A 54 1.42 -13.35 11.50
CA TYR A 54 1.65 -11.99 11.02
C TYR A 54 1.20 -10.92 12.03
N ALA A 55 0.13 -11.17 12.78
CA ALA A 55 -0.32 -10.25 13.82
C ALA A 55 0.71 -10.08 14.96
N GLU A 56 1.46 -11.14 15.31
CA GLU A 56 2.55 -11.04 16.28
C GLU A 56 3.71 -10.22 15.75
N ASP A 57 4.13 -10.46 14.51
CA ASP A 57 5.17 -9.68 13.82
C ASP A 57 4.78 -8.20 13.71
N LEU A 58 3.54 -7.93 13.32
CA LEU A 58 2.98 -6.60 13.21
C LEU A 58 3.01 -5.87 14.56
N LYS A 59 2.68 -6.56 15.65
CA LYS A 59 2.72 -6.00 17.00
C LYS A 59 4.13 -5.63 17.43
N GLU A 60 5.12 -6.47 17.12
CA GLU A 60 6.53 -6.17 17.39
C GLU A 60 6.98 -4.95 16.59
N MET A 61 6.74 -4.96 15.27
CA MET A 61 7.07 -3.87 14.36
C MET A 61 6.46 -2.53 14.82
N LEU A 62 5.18 -2.51 15.19
CA LEU A 62 4.50 -1.29 15.64
C LEU A 62 4.98 -0.80 17.02
N GLY A 63 5.61 -1.68 17.82
CA GLY A 63 6.19 -1.32 19.11
C GLY A 63 7.46 -0.47 19.02
N ASP A 64 8.14 -0.50 17.87
CA ASP A 64 9.37 0.27 17.63
C ASP A 64 9.12 1.72 17.16
N TYR A 65 7.90 2.02 16.71
CA TYR A 65 7.53 3.35 16.22
C TYR A 65 7.09 4.29 17.35
N ASP A 66 7.47 5.56 17.24
CA ASP A 66 6.89 6.64 18.03
C ASP A 66 5.53 7.04 17.45
N THR A 67 4.53 6.19 17.72
CA THR A 67 3.20 6.24 17.09
C THR A 67 2.40 7.52 17.39
N ASP A 68 2.79 8.28 18.42
CA ASP A 68 2.13 9.53 18.82
C ASP A 68 2.57 10.75 17.98
N VAL A 69 3.58 10.62 17.12
CA VAL A 69 4.24 11.76 16.44
C VAL A 69 4.16 11.70 14.92
N GLU A 70 4.16 10.50 14.32
CA GLU A 70 4.28 10.34 12.86
C GLU A 70 3.24 9.38 12.27
N ASP A 71 2.99 9.55 10.98
CA ASP A 71 2.23 8.61 10.17
C ASP A 71 3.11 7.38 9.91
N VAL A 72 2.69 6.21 10.38
CA VAL A 72 3.47 4.96 10.32
C VAL A 72 3.09 4.20 9.03
N PRO A 73 4.08 3.68 8.26
CA PRO A 73 3.82 2.73 7.20
C PRO A 73 3.51 1.34 7.78
N ILE A 74 2.37 0.79 7.41
CA ILE A 74 1.94 -0.55 7.81
C ILE A 74 1.88 -1.42 6.56
N PRO A 75 2.88 -2.27 6.29
CA PRO A 75 2.87 -3.12 5.12
C PRO A 75 1.85 -4.24 5.28
N PHE A 76 1.26 -4.68 4.18
CA PHE A 76 0.44 -5.88 4.06
C PHE A 76 0.86 -6.58 2.77
N PRO A 77 1.79 -7.54 2.84
CA PRO A 77 2.16 -8.35 1.70
C PRO A 77 0.99 -9.29 1.38
N PHE A 78 0.62 -9.37 0.11
CA PHE A 78 -0.47 -10.23 -0.33
C PHE A 78 -0.04 -11.14 -1.48
N SER A 79 -0.59 -12.35 -1.47
CA SER A 79 -0.57 -13.28 -2.58
C SER A 79 -1.99 -13.79 -2.76
N PHE A 80 -2.58 -13.54 -3.94
CA PHE A 80 -3.93 -13.95 -4.26
C PHE A 80 -3.88 -14.92 -5.43
N ASP A 81 -4.42 -16.12 -5.23
CA ASP A 81 -4.58 -17.11 -6.29
C ASP A 81 -6.01 -17.07 -6.88
N THR A 82 -6.94 -16.41 -6.20
CA THR A 82 -8.35 -16.32 -6.60
C THR A 82 -8.96 -14.93 -6.36
N GLU A 83 -10.04 -14.63 -7.08
CA GLU A 83 -10.83 -13.40 -6.90
C GLU A 83 -11.48 -13.34 -5.49
N GLU A 84 -11.89 -14.48 -4.94
CA GLU A 84 -12.45 -14.57 -3.58
C GLU A 84 -11.42 -14.19 -2.51
N GLU A 85 -10.16 -14.60 -2.67
CA GLU A 85 -9.07 -14.20 -1.77
C GLU A 85 -8.76 -12.69 -1.86
N PHE A 86 -8.85 -12.13 -3.07
CA PHE A 86 -8.70 -10.68 -3.27
C PHE A 86 -9.83 -9.90 -2.58
N GLU A 87 -11.10 -10.27 -2.79
CA GLU A 87 -12.25 -9.64 -2.12
C GLU A 87 -12.14 -9.70 -0.59
N PHE A 88 -11.67 -10.83 -0.06
CA PHE A 88 -11.48 -11.00 1.39
C PHE A 88 -10.39 -10.08 1.94
N ALA A 89 -9.28 -9.94 1.22
CA ALA A 89 -8.20 -9.04 1.61
C ALA A 89 -8.57 -7.57 1.45
N GLU A 90 -9.34 -7.20 0.42
CA GLU A 90 -9.89 -5.86 0.30
C GLU A 90 -10.81 -5.53 1.50
N GLY A 91 -11.64 -6.49 1.92
CA GLY A 91 -12.44 -6.37 3.14
C GLY A 91 -11.60 -6.15 4.40
N LEU A 92 -10.52 -6.93 4.58
CA LEU A 92 -9.56 -6.73 5.68
C LEU A 92 -8.95 -5.33 5.64
N LEU A 93 -8.44 -4.91 4.48
CA LEU A 93 -7.81 -3.60 4.31
C LEU A 93 -8.79 -2.46 4.60
N LYS A 94 -10.05 -2.59 4.20
CA LYS A 94 -11.11 -1.62 4.52
C LYS A 94 -11.37 -1.50 6.02
N ASP A 95 -11.41 -2.63 6.72
CA ASP A 95 -11.53 -2.65 8.18
C ASP A 95 -10.30 -2.00 8.85
N ILE A 96 -9.09 -2.30 8.36
CA ILE A 96 -7.82 -1.74 8.84
C ILE A 96 -7.77 -0.23 8.63
N VAL A 97 -8.10 0.26 7.43
CA VAL A 97 -8.16 1.68 7.11
C VAL A 97 -9.16 2.40 8.02
N THR A 98 -10.29 1.76 8.32
CA THR A 98 -11.31 2.29 9.24
C THR A 98 -10.80 2.35 10.68
N ILE A 99 -10.19 1.27 11.19
CA ILE A 99 -9.64 1.20 12.55
C ILE A 99 -8.54 2.24 12.77
N THR A 100 -7.65 2.35 11.80
CA THR A 100 -6.46 3.20 11.89
C THR A 100 -6.76 4.66 11.53
N GLU A 101 -7.89 4.91 10.87
CA GLU A 101 -8.25 6.19 10.24
C GLU A 101 -7.18 6.62 9.22
N ALA A 102 -6.74 5.69 8.38
CA ALA A 102 -5.59 5.88 7.49
C ALA A 102 -5.68 7.16 6.66
N ASN A 103 -4.52 7.79 6.45
CA ASN A 103 -4.38 9.01 5.68
C ASN A 103 -4.11 8.72 4.19
N ALA A 104 -3.52 7.57 3.89
CA ALA A 104 -3.27 7.09 2.54
C ALA A 104 -3.08 5.57 2.52
N TYR A 105 -3.14 4.98 1.33
CA TYR A 105 -2.53 3.68 1.05
C TYR A 105 -1.63 3.79 -0.17
N SER A 106 -0.56 2.99 -0.19
CA SER A 106 0.26 2.77 -1.37
C SER A 106 0.16 1.32 -1.80
N PHE A 107 -0.01 1.07 -3.09
CA PHE A 107 -0.07 -0.27 -3.64
C PHE A 107 1.13 -0.50 -4.56
N ILE A 108 1.98 -1.46 -4.19
CA ILE A 108 3.22 -1.76 -4.88
C ILE A 108 3.00 -3.07 -5.62
N VAL A 109 2.95 -3.00 -6.95
CA VAL A 109 2.59 -4.12 -7.82
C VAL A 109 3.28 -4.03 -9.17
N GLU A 110 3.22 -5.13 -9.91
CA GLU A 110 3.53 -5.13 -11.33
C GLU A 110 2.36 -4.56 -12.13
N ALA A 111 2.66 -3.59 -13.01
CA ALA A 111 1.71 -3.02 -13.96
C ALA A 111 2.14 -3.37 -15.39
N MET A 112 1.20 -3.36 -16.33
CA MET A 112 1.49 -3.60 -17.75
C MET A 112 2.42 -2.49 -18.28
N SER A 113 3.45 -2.87 -19.03
CA SER A 113 4.38 -1.92 -19.63
C SER A 113 3.69 -1.13 -20.74
N VAL A 114 3.91 0.20 -20.72
CA VAL A 114 3.45 1.11 -21.79
C VAL A 114 4.21 0.86 -23.10
N GLU A 115 5.44 0.34 -23.02
CA GLU A 115 6.28 0.08 -24.20
C GLU A 115 5.99 -1.29 -24.85
N ASN A 116 5.61 -2.29 -24.05
CA ASN A 116 5.29 -3.63 -24.51
C ASN A 116 4.17 -4.25 -23.65
N GLU A 117 2.96 -4.32 -24.19
CA GLU A 117 1.78 -4.88 -23.49
C GLU A 117 1.94 -6.37 -23.13
N GLU A 118 2.98 -7.08 -23.57
CA GLU A 118 3.26 -8.44 -23.10
C GLU A 118 4.18 -8.50 -21.86
N ASP A 119 4.76 -7.36 -21.45
CA ASP A 119 5.67 -7.25 -20.31
C ASP A 119 5.02 -6.52 -19.12
N THR A 120 5.48 -6.84 -17.92
CA THR A 120 5.15 -6.09 -16.70
C THR A 120 6.34 -5.27 -16.22
N VAL A 121 6.04 -4.18 -15.53
CA VAL A 121 6.99 -3.26 -14.92
C VAL A 121 6.60 -2.96 -13.47
N PRO A 122 7.57 -2.73 -12.57
CA PRO A 122 7.26 -2.27 -11.24
C PRO A 122 6.47 -0.96 -11.23
N SER A 123 5.48 -0.89 -10.36
CA SER A 123 4.69 0.31 -10.13
C SER A 123 4.49 0.56 -8.64
N VAL A 124 4.42 1.84 -8.31
CA VAL A 124 3.95 2.31 -7.01
C VAL A 124 2.75 3.19 -7.29
N PHE A 125 1.61 2.78 -6.77
CA PHE A 125 0.38 3.55 -6.73
C PHE A 125 0.21 4.12 -5.32
N THR A 126 -0.36 5.31 -5.15
CA THR A 126 -0.70 5.86 -3.84
C THR A 126 -1.96 6.69 -3.93
N GLU A 127 -2.97 6.36 -3.13
CA GLU A 127 -4.18 7.15 -2.96
C GLU A 127 -4.23 7.69 -1.54
N CYS A 128 -4.54 8.98 -1.40
CA CYS A 128 -4.78 9.61 -0.13
C CYS A 128 -6.26 9.72 0.16
N LYS A 129 -6.62 9.76 1.45
CA LYS A 129 -8.00 9.92 1.93
C LYS A 129 -8.74 11.13 1.33
N GLU A 130 -8.00 12.17 0.92
CA GLU A 130 -8.56 13.36 0.27
C GLU A 130 -8.94 13.12 -1.22
N GLY A 131 -8.64 11.95 -1.77
CA GLY A 131 -8.90 11.57 -3.17
C GLY A 131 -7.73 11.79 -4.13
N LYS A 132 -6.59 12.32 -3.66
CA LYS A 132 -5.41 12.52 -4.51
C LYS A 132 -4.67 11.22 -4.76
N ILE A 133 -4.27 11.00 -6.00
CA ILE A 133 -3.63 9.78 -6.46
C ILE A 133 -2.31 10.08 -7.16
N TYR A 134 -1.29 9.24 -6.92
CA TYR A 134 0.01 9.26 -7.58
C TYR A 134 0.35 7.87 -8.09
N LEU A 135 0.82 7.77 -9.34
CA LEU A 135 1.27 6.53 -9.95
C LEU A 135 2.66 6.75 -10.52
N THR A 136 3.64 5.93 -10.13
CA THR A 136 4.97 5.91 -10.72
C THR A 136 5.28 4.53 -11.27
N LEU A 137 5.74 4.47 -12.52
CA LEU A 137 6.25 3.26 -13.16
C LEU A 137 7.77 3.26 -13.14
N PHE A 138 8.37 2.08 -13.00
CA PHE A 138 9.82 1.90 -13.00
C PHE A 138 10.24 0.82 -13.99
N ASN A 139 11.46 0.88 -14.49
CA ASN A 139 12.06 -0.29 -15.13
C ASN A 139 12.55 -1.27 -14.05
N TRP A 140 12.94 -2.49 -14.45
CA TRP A 140 13.51 -3.49 -13.55
C TRP A 140 14.88 -3.12 -12.94
N GLU A 141 15.49 -2.02 -13.40
CA GLU A 141 16.67 -1.40 -12.79
C GLU A 141 16.31 -0.25 -11.81
N TYR A 142 15.02 -0.11 -11.49
CA TYR A 142 14.45 0.87 -10.56
C TYR A 142 14.59 2.34 -10.98
N ASN A 143 14.80 2.58 -12.27
CA ASN A 143 14.72 3.91 -12.87
C ASN A 143 13.27 4.28 -13.14
N LYS A 144 12.84 5.47 -12.70
CA LYS A 144 11.50 6.01 -13.01
C LYS A 144 11.32 6.08 -14.53
N LEU A 145 10.27 5.47 -15.04
CA LEU A 145 9.84 5.53 -16.44
C LEU A 145 8.81 6.65 -16.62
N ASP A 146 7.83 6.69 -15.73
CA ASP A 146 6.74 7.66 -15.77
C ASP A 146 6.22 7.99 -14.36
N GLU A 147 5.62 9.17 -14.20
CA GLU A 147 4.95 9.63 -12.98
C GLU A 147 3.70 10.44 -13.35
N GLU A 148 2.53 9.96 -12.95
CA GLU A 148 1.24 10.59 -13.20
C GLU A 148 0.51 10.94 -11.89
N GLU A 149 -0.29 12.01 -11.94
CA GLU A 149 -1.12 12.49 -10.83
C GLU A 149 -2.59 12.47 -11.26
N TYR A 150 -3.46 11.92 -10.42
CA TYR A 150 -4.90 11.83 -10.67
C TYR A 150 -5.72 12.27 -9.44
N GLU A 151 -7.00 12.52 -9.66
CA GLU A 151 -8.01 12.62 -8.62
C GLU A 151 -8.86 11.33 -8.62
N ASN A 152 -9.44 10.97 -7.48
CA ASN A 152 -10.25 9.76 -7.33
C ASN A 152 -11.55 9.74 -8.14
N THR A 153 -11.85 10.83 -8.84
CA THR A 153 -12.96 10.94 -9.79
C THR A 153 -12.56 10.70 -11.24
N ASP A 154 -11.27 10.57 -11.54
CA ASP A 154 -10.79 10.38 -12.90
C ASP A 154 -11.08 8.96 -13.38
N GLU A 155 -11.71 8.82 -14.55
CA GLU A 155 -12.17 7.52 -15.07
C GLU A 155 -10.99 6.58 -15.37
N ASP A 156 -9.86 7.14 -15.80
CA ASP A 156 -8.68 6.39 -16.26
C ASP A 156 -7.99 5.59 -15.13
N ILE A 157 -8.20 5.98 -13.86
CA ILE A 157 -7.54 5.37 -12.71
C ILE A 157 -8.45 4.44 -11.90
N GLN A 158 -9.75 4.39 -12.19
CA GLN A 158 -10.71 3.68 -11.35
C GLN A 158 -10.45 2.18 -11.23
N SER A 159 -10.01 1.53 -12.32
CA SER A 159 -9.72 0.08 -12.31
C SER A 159 -8.48 -0.32 -11.51
N PHE A 160 -7.63 0.65 -11.15
CA PHE A 160 -6.41 0.42 -10.36
C PHE A 160 -6.61 0.70 -8.86
N ARG A 161 -7.72 1.35 -8.50
CA ARG A 161 -8.02 1.71 -7.12
C ARG A 161 -8.54 0.51 -6.35
N LEU A 162 -8.15 0.42 -5.09
CA LEU A 162 -8.77 -0.47 -4.11
C LEU A 162 -9.98 0.26 -3.48
N ASP A 163 -11.12 -0.42 -3.31
CA ASP A 163 -12.33 0.13 -2.67
C ASP A 163 -12.21 0.12 -1.14
N ILE A 164 -11.17 0.77 -0.61
CA ILE A 164 -10.83 0.77 0.82
C ILE A 164 -10.94 2.16 1.48
N PHE A 165 -11.28 3.21 0.72
CA PHE A 165 -11.58 4.57 1.21
C PHE A 165 -13.02 5.02 0.97
#